data_AF-A0AAV5HD56-F1
#
_entry.id   AF-A0AAV5HD56-F1
#
_cell.length_a   1.000
_cell.length_b   1.000
_cell.length_c   1.000
_cell.angle_alpha   90.00
_cell.angle_beta   90.00
_cell.angle_gamma   90.00
#
_symmetry.space_group_name_H-M   'P 1'
#
loop_
_entity.id
_entity.type
_entity.pdbx_description
1 polymer ?
#
loop_
_entity_poly.entity_id
_entity_poly.type
_entity_poly.pdbx_seq_one_letter_code
_entity_poly.pdbx_strand_id
1 'polypeptide(L)'
;MSDVILYDDNYEKLKEIDWDFENETQDAIAKLHPYPARFIESIPRYLINLLGVESGSSILDPFCGSGTTLLEAQKLGKSSVGVDLNPIACLISRVKTQALSADLIEQGDYIYQIAKKKYEEGDLEVPLIPNLNHWFKLDVQKAIFSLISEINKIENNNIQDALRFALSSIIVRVSNQESDTRYAAIDKKAKANDVFNGFQLAFKKLESAKSGVDNCYEAKVINKDILTVQKEDIDKKIGLVITSPPYPNAYEYWLYHKYRMWWLGYDPLDVREHEIGARPHYQKKNGQTEMDFYRQMNTVFLLFNECVIRGGHICVVIGRSVIKGCEINNAELIQDIGEKIGFVLVANIERNISATKKSFNLKYGKIKKENILVFRKDR
;
A
#
# COMPACT_ATOMS: atom_id res chain seq x y z
N MET A 1 -7.55 20.43 -15.40
CA MET A 1 -7.69 21.32 -14.25
C MET A 1 -8.70 20.70 -13.31
N SER A 2 -8.25 20.47 -12.08
CA SER A 2 -9.08 20.01 -10.98
C SER A 2 -10.18 21.01 -10.63
N ASP A 3 -11.35 20.51 -10.25
CA ASP A 3 -12.46 21.30 -9.74
C ASP A 3 -12.43 21.30 -8.20
N VAL A 4 -12.36 22.48 -7.58
CA VAL A 4 -12.19 22.63 -6.13
C VAL A 4 -13.37 23.38 -5.55
N ILE A 5 -14.25 22.64 -4.88
CA ILE A 5 -15.38 23.19 -4.14
C ILE A 5 -14.93 23.39 -2.69
N LEU A 6 -15.02 24.62 -2.19
CA LEU A 6 -14.76 24.97 -0.79
C LEU A 6 -16.08 25.24 -0.08
N TYR A 7 -16.18 24.73 1.14
CA TYR A 7 -17.28 24.98 2.07
C TYR A 7 -16.85 25.87 3.25
N ASP A 8 -15.55 26.16 3.34
CA ASP A 8 -14.95 27.07 4.32
C ASP A 8 -13.82 27.86 3.62
N ASP A 9 -13.93 29.20 3.63
CA ASP A 9 -12.99 30.11 2.94
C ASP A 9 -11.59 30.11 3.58
N ASN A 10 -11.43 29.58 4.80
CA ASN A 10 -10.10 29.42 5.41
C ASN A 10 -9.19 28.44 4.63
N TYR A 11 -9.73 27.71 3.64
CA TYR A 11 -9.02 26.73 2.84
C TYR A 11 -8.78 27.18 1.39
N GLU A 12 -8.85 28.48 1.11
CA GLU A 12 -8.62 29.07 -0.23
C GLU A 12 -7.34 28.58 -0.92
N LYS A 13 -6.25 28.35 -0.16
CA LYS A 13 -4.98 27.84 -0.69
C LYS A 13 -5.09 26.49 -1.40
N LEU A 14 -6.13 25.68 -1.12
CA LEU A 14 -6.35 24.43 -1.85
C LEU A 14 -6.69 24.68 -3.34
N LYS A 15 -7.25 25.85 -3.69
CA LYS A 15 -7.54 26.25 -5.08
C LYS A 15 -6.29 26.65 -5.87
N GLU A 16 -5.19 26.97 -5.19
CA GLU A 16 -3.94 27.38 -5.83
C GLU A 16 -3.14 26.18 -6.38
N ILE A 17 -3.53 24.95 -6.03
CA ILE A 17 -2.84 23.72 -6.42
C ILE A 17 -3.52 23.10 -7.65
N ASP A 18 -2.73 22.74 -8.66
CA ASP A 18 -3.20 21.85 -9.72
C ASP A 18 -3.14 20.40 -9.25
N TRP A 19 -4.29 19.89 -8.80
CA TRP A 19 -4.38 18.53 -8.28
C TRP A 19 -4.27 17.47 -9.37
N ASP A 20 -4.25 17.80 -10.66
CA ASP A 20 -4.08 16.78 -11.71
C ASP A 20 -2.65 16.22 -11.75
N PHE A 21 -1.65 17.02 -11.34
CA PHE A 21 -0.23 16.62 -11.21
C PHE A 21 0.31 15.88 -12.46
N GLU A 22 0.01 16.40 -13.66
CA GLU A 22 0.29 15.72 -14.93
C GLU A 22 1.78 15.43 -15.18
N ASN A 23 2.67 16.32 -14.70
CA ASN A 23 4.11 16.30 -15.00
C ASN A 23 4.97 15.73 -13.87
N GLU A 24 4.38 15.12 -12.85
CA GLU A 24 5.16 14.67 -11.71
C GLU A 24 5.88 13.34 -11.92
N THR A 25 7.12 13.32 -11.42
CA THR A 25 7.96 12.12 -11.39
C THR A 25 7.81 11.41 -10.04
N GLN A 26 7.70 10.09 -10.10
CA GLN A 26 7.69 9.25 -8.90
C GLN A 26 9.09 9.21 -8.26
N ASP A 27 9.08 9.17 -6.93
CA ASP A 27 10.27 9.09 -6.10
C ASP A 27 11.04 7.77 -6.31
N ALA A 28 12.37 7.80 -6.15
CA ALA A 28 13.22 6.62 -6.32
C ALA A 28 12.86 5.48 -5.33
N ILE A 29 12.60 5.82 -4.07
CA ILE A 29 12.19 4.89 -3.01
C ILE A 29 10.80 4.32 -3.33
N ALA A 30 9.90 5.15 -3.85
CA ALA A 30 8.55 4.73 -4.22
C ALA A 30 8.52 3.66 -5.34
N LYS A 31 9.57 3.59 -6.17
CA LYS A 31 9.74 2.64 -7.29
C LYS A 31 10.43 1.32 -6.93
N LEU A 32 10.98 1.20 -5.72
CA LEU A 32 11.77 0.02 -5.33
C LEU A 32 11.00 -1.29 -5.36
N HIS A 33 9.67 -1.23 -5.19
CA HIS A 33 8.82 -2.42 -5.17
C HIS A 33 7.49 -2.17 -5.89
N PRO A 34 7.08 -3.05 -6.82
CA PRO A 34 5.79 -2.95 -7.48
C PRO A 34 4.64 -3.11 -6.48
N TYR A 35 3.76 -2.11 -6.42
CA TYR A 35 2.50 -2.15 -5.69
C TYR A 35 1.53 -1.20 -6.42
N PRO A 36 0.61 -1.72 -7.25
CA PRO A 36 -0.32 -0.89 -8.02
C PRO A 36 -1.38 -0.18 -7.17
N ALA A 37 -2.28 0.58 -7.83
CA ALA A 37 -3.41 1.26 -7.21
C ALA A 37 -3.08 2.19 -6.03
N ARG A 38 -1.94 2.89 -6.11
CA ARG A 38 -1.53 3.93 -5.14
C ARG A 38 -1.90 5.31 -5.67
N PHE A 39 -2.27 6.24 -4.78
CA PHE A 39 -2.19 7.66 -5.12
C PHE A 39 -0.73 8.14 -5.20
N ILE A 40 -0.56 9.27 -5.85
CA ILE A 40 0.73 9.91 -6.11
C ILE A 40 1.24 10.66 -4.90
N GLU A 41 2.56 10.76 -4.78
CA GLU A 41 3.29 11.31 -3.65
C GLU A 41 2.92 12.77 -3.35
N SER A 42 2.54 13.56 -4.35
CA SER A 42 2.22 14.96 -4.10
C SER A 42 0.89 15.20 -3.41
N ILE A 43 -0.07 14.29 -3.50
CA ILE A 43 -1.32 14.43 -2.75
C ILE A 43 -1.05 14.55 -1.24
N PRO A 44 -0.40 13.57 -0.57
CA PRO A 44 -0.09 13.72 0.84
C PRO A 44 0.89 14.86 1.09
N ARG A 45 1.88 15.12 0.21
CA ARG A 45 2.83 16.22 0.40
C ARG A 45 2.15 17.59 0.50
N TYR A 46 1.26 17.91 -0.44
CA TYR A 46 0.55 19.19 -0.43
C TYR A 46 -0.46 19.26 0.72
N LEU A 47 -1.18 18.18 1.01
CA LEU A 47 -2.11 18.15 2.14
C LEU A 47 -1.40 18.38 3.49
N ILE A 48 -0.26 17.74 3.73
CA ILE A 48 0.54 17.93 4.95
C ILE A 48 1.02 19.38 5.07
N ASN A 49 1.53 19.97 3.97
CA ASN A 49 2.04 21.34 3.99
C ASN A 49 0.95 22.41 4.17
N LEU A 50 -0.25 22.19 3.60
CA LEU A 50 -1.33 23.18 3.62
C LEU A 50 -2.18 23.11 4.88
N LEU A 51 -2.48 21.89 5.36
CA LEU A 51 -3.35 21.69 6.53
C LEU A 51 -2.56 21.68 7.84
N GLY A 52 -1.28 21.31 7.78
CA GLY A 52 -0.42 21.20 8.95
C GLY A 52 -0.71 19.97 9.80
N VAL A 53 0.17 19.75 10.77
CA VAL A 53 0.05 18.69 11.78
C VAL A 53 0.47 19.32 13.11
N GLU A 54 -0.44 19.32 14.08
CA GLU A 54 -0.21 19.90 15.40
C GLU A 54 0.98 19.22 16.09
N SER A 55 1.78 20.00 16.81
CA SER A 55 2.94 19.49 17.55
C SER A 55 2.51 18.44 18.57
N GLY A 56 3.21 17.30 18.60
CA GLY A 56 2.86 16.16 19.46
C GLY A 56 1.72 15.29 18.93
N SER A 57 1.19 15.58 17.74
CA SER A 57 0.28 14.68 17.01
C SER A 57 0.99 13.99 15.84
N SER A 58 0.37 12.96 15.26
CA SER A 58 0.89 12.18 14.15
C SER A 58 -0.08 12.16 12.97
N ILE A 59 0.44 11.76 11.81
CA ILE A 59 -0.37 11.49 10.62
C ILE A 59 -0.85 10.03 10.66
N LEU A 60 -2.10 9.77 10.28
CA LEU A 60 -2.64 8.42 10.14
C LEU A 60 -2.98 8.11 8.69
N ASP A 61 -2.61 6.91 8.24
CA ASP A 61 -3.10 6.29 7.02
C ASP A 61 -3.65 4.88 7.35
N PRO A 62 -4.96 4.70 7.51
CA PRO A 62 -5.58 3.43 7.89
C PRO A 62 -5.63 2.39 6.75
N PHE A 63 -5.17 2.76 5.55
CA PHE A 63 -5.08 1.91 4.36
C PHE A 63 -3.73 2.12 3.67
N CYS A 64 -2.66 2.04 4.46
CA CYS A 64 -1.38 2.63 4.10
C CYS A 64 -0.71 2.01 2.87
N GLY A 65 -1.11 0.81 2.47
CA GLY A 65 -0.60 0.14 1.28
C GLY A 65 0.92 0.09 1.30
N SER A 66 1.54 0.59 0.22
CA SER A 66 3.00 0.64 0.10
C SER A 66 3.69 1.77 0.88
N GLY A 67 2.96 2.52 1.69
CA GLY A 67 3.47 3.56 2.58
C GLY A 67 3.70 4.94 1.94
N THR A 68 2.89 5.35 0.95
CA THR A 68 3.07 6.66 0.29
C THR A 68 2.92 7.82 1.28
N THR A 69 1.84 7.84 2.07
CA THR A 69 1.62 8.86 3.11
C THR A 69 2.75 8.88 4.14
N LEU A 70 3.16 7.70 4.61
CA LEU A 70 4.17 7.59 5.67
C LEU A 70 5.54 8.08 5.19
N LEU A 71 5.92 7.77 3.95
CA LEU A 71 7.18 8.24 3.37
C LEU A 71 7.18 9.77 3.20
N GLU A 72 6.08 10.36 2.72
CA GLU A 72 6.00 11.82 2.55
C GLU A 72 5.90 12.54 3.90
N ALA A 73 5.22 11.96 4.89
CA ALA A 73 5.23 12.43 6.28
C ALA A 73 6.66 12.49 6.83
N GLN A 74 7.43 11.41 6.66
CA GLN A 74 8.81 11.33 7.15
C GLN A 74 9.71 12.37 6.47
N LYS A 75 9.59 12.57 5.15
CA LYS A 75 10.34 13.61 4.40
C LYS A 75 10.00 15.04 4.86
N LEU A 76 8.77 15.27 5.33
CA LEU A 76 8.32 16.55 5.88
C LEU A 76 8.55 16.67 7.39
N GLY A 77 9.30 15.74 7.98
CA GLY A 77 9.64 15.75 9.39
C GLY A 77 8.46 15.51 10.31
N LYS A 78 7.57 14.57 9.94
CA LYS A 78 6.36 14.23 10.70
C LYS A 78 6.35 12.75 11.04
N SER A 79 5.90 12.43 12.26
CA SER A 79 5.61 11.06 12.67
C SER A 79 4.31 10.57 12.04
N SER A 80 4.25 9.29 11.73
CA SER A 80 3.06 8.67 11.11
C SER A 80 2.75 7.28 11.65
N VAL A 81 1.49 6.90 11.57
CA VAL A 81 0.98 5.55 11.80
C VAL A 81 0.28 5.07 10.54
N GLY A 82 0.63 3.88 10.07
CA GLY A 82 -0.04 3.20 8.96
C GLY A 82 -0.67 1.90 9.42
N VAL A 83 -1.88 1.61 8.92
CA VAL A 83 -2.53 0.30 9.08
C VAL A 83 -2.73 -0.30 7.70
N ASP A 84 -2.48 -1.59 7.55
CA ASP A 84 -2.93 -2.35 6.37
C ASP A 84 -3.18 -3.81 6.71
N LEU A 85 -4.16 -4.42 6.04
CA LEU A 85 -4.45 -5.84 6.17
C LEU A 85 -3.38 -6.69 5.47
N ASN A 86 -2.83 -6.21 4.36
CA ASN A 86 -1.95 -6.98 3.52
C ASN A 86 -0.51 -6.98 4.08
N PRO A 87 0.06 -8.14 4.46
CA PRO A 87 1.39 -8.21 5.04
C PRO A 87 2.49 -7.78 4.07
N ILE A 88 2.28 -7.93 2.76
CA ILE A 88 3.22 -7.45 1.74
C ILE A 88 3.23 -5.93 1.68
N ALA A 89 2.06 -5.30 1.81
CA ALA A 89 1.94 -3.85 1.89
C ALA A 89 2.68 -3.32 3.12
N CYS A 90 2.42 -3.92 4.29
CA CYS A 90 3.09 -3.58 5.54
C CYS A 90 4.61 -3.75 5.47
N LEU A 91 5.11 -4.85 4.89
CA LEU A 91 6.54 -5.06 4.68
C LEU A 91 7.16 -3.95 3.82
N ILE A 92 6.51 -3.57 2.71
CA ILE A 92 6.98 -2.49 1.85
C ILE A 92 7.00 -1.15 2.60
N SER A 93 5.92 -0.85 3.33
CA SER A 93 5.78 0.39 4.09
C SER A 93 6.87 0.51 5.17
N ARG A 94 7.13 -0.57 5.93
CA ARG A 94 8.21 -0.62 6.93
C ARG A 94 9.57 -0.42 6.30
N VAL A 95 9.93 -1.20 5.28
CA VAL A 95 11.26 -1.12 4.66
C VAL A 95 11.51 0.24 4.02
N LYS A 96 10.48 0.91 3.48
CA LYS A 96 10.64 2.26 2.93
C LYS A 96 10.87 3.32 4.00
N THR A 97 10.28 3.17 5.18
CA THR A 97 10.28 4.20 6.23
C THR A 97 11.24 3.93 7.39
N GLN A 98 11.75 2.72 7.55
CA GLN A 98 12.75 2.39 8.57
C GLN A 98 14.17 2.75 8.12
N ALA A 99 15.07 3.03 9.06
CA ALA A 99 16.49 3.19 8.76
C ALA A 99 17.06 1.89 8.18
N LEU A 100 17.96 2.01 7.20
CA LEU A 100 18.62 0.87 6.61
C LEU A 100 19.79 0.43 7.51
N SER A 101 19.95 -0.87 7.73
CA SER A 101 21.13 -1.39 8.42
C SER A 101 22.39 -1.18 7.56
N ALA A 102 23.48 -0.74 8.17
CA ALA A 102 24.77 -0.56 7.49
C ALA A 102 25.28 -1.87 6.85
N ASP A 103 24.98 -3.00 7.49
CA ASP A 103 25.52 -4.31 7.09
C ASP A 103 24.63 -5.01 6.04
N LEU A 104 23.62 -4.32 5.47
CA LEU A 104 22.67 -4.94 4.54
C LEU A 104 23.37 -5.59 3.34
N ILE A 105 24.36 -4.91 2.76
CA ILE A 105 25.05 -5.40 1.56
C ILE A 105 25.83 -6.67 1.87
N GLU A 106 26.61 -6.66 2.96
CA GLU A 106 27.39 -7.80 3.39
C GLU A 106 26.49 -9.01 3.68
N GLN A 107 25.43 -8.80 4.47
CA GLN A 107 24.47 -9.86 4.78
C GLN A 107 23.72 -10.36 3.55
N GLY A 108 23.31 -9.45 2.66
CA GLY A 108 22.64 -9.81 1.40
C GLY A 108 23.53 -10.64 0.48
N ASP A 109 24.80 -10.27 0.33
CA ASP A 109 25.77 -11.04 -0.48
C ASP A 109 26.11 -12.38 0.19
N TYR A 110 26.24 -12.46 1.51
CA TYR A 110 26.40 -13.72 2.25
C TYR A 110 25.24 -14.70 2.02
N ILE A 111 24.00 -14.21 2.20
CA ILE A 111 22.78 -15.00 1.99
C ILE A 111 22.68 -15.48 0.53
N TYR A 112 23.02 -14.61 -0.43
CA TYR A 112 23.08 -15.00 -1.84
C TYR A 112 24.01 -16.20 -2.07
N GLN A 113 25.23 -16.17 -1.51
CA GLN A 113 26.21 -17.24 -1.74
C GLN A 113 25.76 -18.58 -1.16
N ILE A 114 25.25 -18.58 0.08
CA ILE A 114 24.79 -19.81 0.74
C ILE A 114 23.56 -20.37 0.04
N ALA A 115 22.58 -19.53 -0.26
CA ALA A 115 21.36 -19.95 -0.95
C ALA A 115 21.66 -20.51 -2.35
N LYS A 116 22.63 -19.95 -3.06
CA LYS A 116 23.05 -20.44 -4.38
C LYS A 116 23.76 -21.78 -4.28
N LYS A 117 24.71 -21.95 -3.35
CA LYS A 117 25.37 -23.23 -3.09
C LYS A 117 24.35 -24.33 -2.76
N LYS A 118 23.41 -24.04 -1.86
CA LYS A 118 22.35 -24.97 -1.46
C LYS A 118 21.45 -25.37 -2.63
N TYR A 119 21.16 -24.43 -3.53
CA TYR A 119 20.43 -24.71 -4.76
C TYR A 119 21.21 -25.66 -5.70
N GLU A 120 22.51 -25.47 -5.84
CA GLU A 120 23.39 -26.29 -6.69
C GLU A 120 23.58 -27.72 -6.13
N GLU A 121 23.59 -27.88 -4.81
CA GLU A 121 23.65 -29.19 -4.14
C GLU A 121 22.35 -30.00 -4.32
N GLY A 122 21.23 -29.35 -4.64
CA GLY A 122 19.99 -29.99 -5.08
C GLY A 122 19.07 -30.51 -3.98
N ASP A 123 19.49 -30.43 -2.71
CA ASP A 123 18.73 -30.86 -1.53
C ASP A 123 17.75 -29.78 -1.05
N LEU A 124 16.60 -29.67 -1.72
CA LEU A 124 15.58 -28.67 -1.45
C LEU A 124 14.17 -29.23 -1.60
N GLU A 125 13.48 -29.35 -0.47
CA GLU A 125 12.05 -29.61 -0.41
C GLU A 125 11.27 -28.30 -0.31
N VAL A 126 10.65 -27.90 -1.43
CA VAL A 126 9.85 -26.67 -1.52
C VAL A 126 8.54 -26.87 -0.74
N PRO A 127 8.09 -25.89 0.07
CA PRO A 127 6.85 -25.99 0.83
C PRO A 127 5.63 -26.15 -0.09
N LEU A 128 4.57 -26.74 0.45
CA LEU A 128 3.31 -26.93 -0.26
C LEU A 128 2.63 -25.58 -0.51
N ILE A 129 2.73 -25.06 -1.73
CA ILE A 129 2.03 -23.85 -2.18
C ILE A 129 0.98 -24.24 -3.25
N PRO A 130 -0.29 -23.79 -3.12
CA PRO A 130 -1.33 -24.11 -4.09
C PRO A 130 -0.98 -23.72 -5.54
N ASN A 131 -1.15 -24.67 -6.46
CA ASN A 131 -0.92 -24.51 -7.90
C ASN A 131 0.50 -24.02 -8.28
N LEU A 132 1.52 -24.31 -7.45
CA LEU A 132 2.85 -23.74 -7.63
C LEU A 132 3.47 -24.02 -9.01
N ASN A 133 3.36 -25.26 -9.51
CA ASN A 133 3.90 -25.66 -10.82
C ASN A 133 3.28 -24.93 -12.01
N HIS A 134 2.06 -24.40 -11.86
CA HIS A 134 1.43 -23.59 -12.89
C HIS A 134 2.07 -22.19 -12.97
N TRP A 135 2.49 -21.64 -11.83
CA TRP A 135 2.98 -20.27 -11.73
C TRP A 135 4.50 -20.15 -11.71
N PHE A 136 5.23 -21.19 -11.35
CA PHE A 136 6.69 -21.17 -11.23
C PHE A 136 7.28 -22.45 -11.80
N LYS A 137 8.37 -22.33 -12.55
CA LYS A 137 9.17 -23.48 -13.00
C LYS A 137 9.91 -24.10 -11.82
N LEU A 138 10.19 -25.40 -11.88
CA LEU A 138 10.76 -26.13 -10.75
C LEU A 138 12.13 -25.57 -10.29
N ASP A 139 12.98 -25.16 -11.24
CA ASP A 139 14.26 -24.53 -10.95
C ASP A 139 14.09 -23.17 -10.25
N VAL A 140 13.11 -22.36 -10.71
CA VAL A 140 12.73 -21.09 -10.07
C VAL A 140 12.19 -21.33 -8.66
N GLN A 141 11.33 -22.32 -8.45
CA GLN A 141 10.79 -22.67 -7.13
C GLN A 141 11.91 -22.98 -6.14
N LYS A 142 12.85 -23.85 -6.54
CA LYS A 142 14.01 -24.22 -5.72
C LYS A 142 14.90 -23.01 -5.40
N ALA A 143 15.16 -22.15 -6.38
CA ALA A 143 15.97 -20.94 -6.17
C ALA A 143 15.31 -19.92 -5.22
N ILE A 144 13.98 -19.72 -5.33
CA ILE A 144 13.24 -18.86 -4.40
C ILE A 144 13.28 -19.45 -2.99
N PHE A 145 13.01 -20.76 -2.87
CA PHE A 145 13.01 -21.43 -1.58
C PHE A 145 14.38 -21.43 -0.90
N SER A 146 15.47 -21.62 -1.65
CA SER A 146 16.82 -21.57 -1.08
C SER A 146 17.10 -20.21 -0.45
N LEU A 147 16.73 -19.11 -1.11
CA LEU A 147 16.85 -17.76 -0.54
C LEU A 147 15.99 -17.57 0.70
N ILE A 148 14.70 -17.95 0.66
CA ILE A 148 13.78 -17.80 1.81
C ILE A 148 14.30 -18.57 3.03
N SER A 149 14.77 -19.79 2.81
CA SER A 149 15.25 -20.65 3.88
C SER A 149 16.45 -20.06 4.64
N GLU A 150 17.28 -19.26 3.97
CA GLU A 150 18.41 -18.58 4.60
C GLU A 150 18.01 -17.21 5.15
N ILE A 151 17.16 -16.44 4.46
CA ILE A 151 16.63 -15.16 4.95
C ILE A 151 15.89 -15.34 6.29
N ASN A 152 15.12 -16.42 6.43
CA ASN A 152 14.37 -16.70 7.66
C ASN A 152 15.24 -17.00 8.88
N LYS A 153 16.55 -17.27 8.70
CA LYS A 153 17.49 -17.51 9.81
C LYS A 153 18.10 -16.21 10.36
N ILE A 154 17.89 -15.08 9.69
CA ILE A 154 18.44 -13.79 10.11
C ILE A 154 17.70 -13.30 11.36
N GLU A 155 18.45 -13.01 12.43
CA GLU A 155 17.90 -12.50 13.69
C GLU A 155 17.57 -10.99 13.64
N ASN A 156 18.35 -10.22 12.88
CA ASN A 156 18.11 -8.79 12.73
C ASN A 156 16.88 -8.53 11.85
N ASN A 157 15.77 -8.14 12.47
CA ASN A 157 14.51 -7.90 11.79
C ASN A 157 14.60 -6.85 10.65
N ASN A 158 15.42 -5.80 10.79
CA ASN A 158 15.55 -4.77 9.74
C ASN A 158 16.23 -5.34 8.49
N ILE A 159 17.27 -6.16 8.68
CA ILE A 159 17.96 -6.85 7.57
C ILE A 159 17.04 -7.91 6.96
N GLN A 160 16.36 -8.70 7.81
CA GLN A 160 15.42 -9.72 7.35
C GLN A 160 14.30 -9.10 6.52
N ASP A 161 13.66 -8.03 6.99
CA ASP A 161 12.61 -7.32 6.25
C ASP A 161 13.14 -6.73 4.94
N ALA A 162 14.33 -6.13 4.94
CA ALA A 162 14.96 -5.61 3.72
C ALA A 162 15.23 -6.69 2.66
N LEU A 163 15.71 -7.87 3.06
CA LEU A 163 15.94 -8.98 2.13
C LEU A 163 14.64 -9.66 1.70
N ARG A 164 13.64 -9.81 2.60
CA ARG A 164 12.29 -10.26 2.22
C ARG A 164 11.65 -9.32 1.23
N PHE A 165 11.82 -8.01 1.42
CA PHE A 165 11.38 -6.99 0.48
C PHE A 165 12.06 -7.13 -0.89
N ALA A 166 13.38 -7.30 -0.90
CA ALA A 166 14.14 -7.49 -2.13
C ALA A 166 13.66 -8.73 -2.90
N LEU A 167 13.49 -9.86 -2.22
CA LEU A 167 12.95 -11.08 -2.82
C LEU A 167 11.51 -10.91 -3.29
N SER A 168 10.64 -10.35 -2.45
CA SER A 168 9.23 -10.09 -2.80
C SER A 168 9.15 -9.29 -4.09
N SER A 169 9.95 -8.23 -4.22
CA SER A 169 9.94 -7.31 -5.38
C SER A 169 10.08 -8.01 -6.73
N ILE A 170 10.73 -9.18 -6.78
CA ILE A 170 11.04 -9.91 -8.01
C ILE A 170 10.06 -11.05 -8.31
N ILE A 171 9.23 -11.47 -7.36
CA ILE A 171 8.39 -12.68 -7.46
C ILE A 171 7.54 -12.70 -8.74
N VAL A 172 6.84 -11.61 -9.04
CA VAL A 172 5.98 -11.54 -10.24
C VAL A 172 6.82 -11.62 -11.52
N ARG A 173 8.02 -11.01 -11.53
CA ARG A 173 8.92 -11.03 -12.70
C ARG A 173 9.43 -12.43 -13.01
N VAL A 174 9.73 -13.24 -12.00
CA VAL A 174 10.26 -14.61 -12.16
C VAL A 174 9.16 -15.68 -12.20
N SER A 175 7.89 -15.29 -12.07
CA SER A 175 6.72 -16.16 -12.20
C SER A 175 6.09 -16.10 -13.60
N ASN A 176 5.14 -16.99 -13.86
CA ASN A 176 4.29 -16.95 -15.03
C ASN A 176 3.18 -15.88 -14.95
N GLN A 177 3.02 -15.15 -13.84
CA GLN A 177 2.02 -14.07 -13.76
C GLN A 177 2.40 -12.89 -14.64
N GLU A 178 1.61 -12.57 -15.66
CA GLU A 178 1.91 -11.58 -16.69
C GLU A 178 2.45 -10.26 -16.13
N SER A 179 1.75 -9.62 -15.19
CA SER A 179 2.21 -8.41 -14.53
C SER A 179 1.61 -8.23 -13.13
N ASP A 180 2.06 -7.22 -12.40
CA ASP A 180 1.46 -6.82 -11.13
C ASP A 180 0.03 -6.30 -11.28
N THR A 181 -0.44 -6.01 -12.50
CA THR A 181 -1.79 -5.52 -12.77
C THR A 181 -2.62 -6.47 -13.63
N ARG A 182 -2.05 -7.60 -14.08
CA ARG A 182 -2.76 -8.59 -14.89
C ARG A 182 -2.49 -10.01 -14.40
N TYR A 183 -3.53 -10.61 -13.83
CA TYR A 183 -3.50 -11.97 -13.30
C TYR A 183 -3.86 -12.96 -14.40
N ALA A 184 -2.89 -13.22 -15.27
CA ALA A 184 -2.94 -14.22 -16.33
C ALA A 184 -1.59 -14.94 -16.40
N ALA A 185 -1.61 -16.23 -16.76
CA ALA A 185 -0.39 -17.00 -16.91
C ALA A 185 0.19 -16.84 -18.33
N ILE A 186 1.46 -16.47 -18.40
CA ILE A 186 2.29 -16.47 -19.61
C ILE A 186 3.62 -17.16 -19.30
N ASP A 187 4.20 -17.89 -20.24
CA ASP A 187 5.55 -18.43 -20.05
C ASP A 187 6.58 -17.32 -20.26
N LYS A 188 7.06 -16.74 -19.14
CA LYS A 188 8.12 -15.71 -19.17
C LYS A 188 9.52 -16.27 -19.41
N LYS A 189 9.67 -17.59 -19.53
CA LYS A 189 10.96 -18.28 -19.67
C LYS A 189 11.97 -17.96 -18.55
N ALA A 190 11.48 -17.55 -17.37
CA ALA A 190 12.30 -17.30 -16.20
C ALA A 190 13.06 -18.57 -15.77
N LYS A 191 14.27 -18.37 -15.26
CA LYS A 191 15.18 -19.42 -14.78
C LYS A 191 15.66 -19.10 -13.37
N ALA A 192 16.22 -20.10 -12.69
CA ALA A 192 16.85 -19.92 -11.37
C ALA A 192 17.83 -18.72 -11.30
N ASN A 193 18.65 -18.50 -12.33
CA ASN A 193 19.61 -17.39 -12.36
C ASN A 193 18.93 -16.00 -12.35
N ASP A 194 17.72 -15.87 -12.90
CA ASP A 194 16.95 -14.62 -12.86
C ASP A 194 16.48 -14.29 -11.44
N VAL A 195 16.27 -15.32 -10.61
CA VAL A 195 15.95 -15.17 -9.19
C VAL A 195 17.14 -14.62 -8.44
N PHE A 196 18.30 -15.28 -8.54
CA PHE A 196 19.52 -14.90 -7.83
C PHE A 196 20.02 -13.51 -8.23
N ASN A 197 20.16 -13.24 -9.52
CA ASN A 197 20.60 -11.92 -10.01
C ASN A 197 19.56 -10.85 -9.67
N GLY A 198 18.28 -11.21 -9.77
CA GLY A 198 17.18 -10.34 -9.44
C GLY A 198 17.19 -9.90 -7.99
N PHE A 199 17.40 -10.84 -7.08
CA PHE A 199 17.49 -10.62 -5.64
C PHE A 199 18.69 -9.73 -5.30
N GLN A 200 19.87 -10.05 -5.86
CA GLN A 200 21.09 -9.28 -5.63
C GLN A 200 20.95 -7.82 -6.10
N LEU A 201 20.38 -7.62 -7.29
CA LEU A 201 20.12 -6.28 -7.80
C LEU A 201 19.09 -5.53 -6.95
N ALA A 202 18.08 -6.22 -6.41
CA ALA A 202 17.02 -5.59 -5.65
C ALA A 202 17.50 -5.02 -4.31
N PHE A 203 18.30 -5.77 -3.52
CA PHE A 203 18.79 -5.23 -2.25
C PHE A 203 19.88 -4.16 -2.45
N LYS A 204 20.68 -4.24 -3.52
CA LYS A 204 21.65 -3.18 -3.89
C LYS A 204 20.95 -1.89 -4.31
N LYS A 205 19.83 -1.99 -5.04
CA LYS A 205 18.99 -0.83 -5.37
C LYS A 205 18.33 -0.21 -4.14
N LEU A 206 17.89 -1.04 -3.19
CA LEU A 206 17.34 -0.57 -1.92
C LEU A 206 18.37 0.25 -1.14
N GLU A 207 19.60 -0.26 -1.02
CA GLU A 207 20.70 0.47 -0.36
C GLU A 207 21.01 1.79 -1.04
N SER A 208 21.20 1.78 -2.36
CA SER A 208 21.53 2.98 -3.13
C SER A 208 20.43 4.06 -3.04
N ALA A 209 19.15 3.66 -3.04
CA ALA A 209 18.04 4.60 -2.96
C ALA A 209 17.80 5.18 -1.55
N LYS A 210 18.32 4.52 -0.51
CA LYS A 210 18.18 4.94 0.88
C LYS A 210 19.46 5.51 1.49
N SER A 211 20.58 5.43 0.77
CA SER A 211 21.83 6.04 1.19
C SER A 211 21.68 7.56 1.32
N GLY A 212 22.02 8.10 2.50
CA GLY A 212 21.88 9.52 2.82
C GLY A 212 20.45 9.98 3.12
N VAL A 213 19.48 9.07 3.28
CA VAL A 213 18.12 9.41 3.70
C VAL A 213 18.01 9.32 5.22
N ASP A 214 17.88 10.47 5.87
CA ASP A 214 17.67 10.55 7.31
C ASP A 214 16.22 10.20 7.68
N ASN A 215 16.02 8.95 8.09
CA ASN A 215 14.72 8.46 8.59
C ASN A 215 14.56 8.77 10.09
N CYS A 216 14.68 10.04 10.47
CA CYS A 216 14.68 10.46 11.88
C CYS A 216 13.28 10.49 12.52
N TYR A 217 12.22 10.48 11.70
CA TYR A 217 10.84 10.54 12.20
C TYR A 217 10.20 9.16 12.17
N GLU A 218 9.55 8.81 13.27
CA GLU A 218 8.96 7.49 13.47
C GLU A 218 7.79 7.23 12.53
N ALA A 219 7.84 6.09 11.85
CA ALA A 219 6.73 5.52 11.08
C ALA A 219 6.36 4.15 11.67
N LYS A 220 5.22 4.09 12.38
CA LYS A 220 4.66 2.84 12.93
C LYS A 220 3.78 2.19 11.87
N VAL A 221 4.00 0.91 11.56
CA VAL A 221 3.18 0.15 10.61
C VAL A 221 2.53 -1.03 11.32
N ILE A 222 1.21 -1.10 11.29
CA ILE A 222 0.39 -2.10 11.96
C ILE A 222 -0.23 -3.00 10.89
N ASN A 223 0.10 -4.29 10.93
CA ASN A 223 -0.54 -5.27 10.05
C ASN A 223 -1.78 -5.85 10.73
N LYS A 224 -2.95 -5.30 10.43
CA LYS A 224 -4.23 -5.65 11.07
C LYS A 224 -5.40 -5.27 10.15
N ASP A 225 -6.51 -5.98 10.25
CA ASP A 225 -7.77 -5.53 9.65
C ASP A 225 -8.21 -4.22 10.33
N ILE A 226 -8.32 -3.14 9.55
CA ILE A 226 -8.73 -1.84 10.04
C ILE A 226 -10.09 -1.87 10.76
N LEU A 227 -10.99 -2.78 10.39
CA LEU A 227 -12.31 -2.91 11.03
C LEU A 227 -12.22 -3.46 12.46
N THR A 228 -11.05 -3.99 12.85
CA THR A 228 -10.77 -4.51 14.19
C THR A 228 -9.82 -3.63 14.99
N VAL A 229 -9.27 -2.56 14.38
CA VAL A 229 -8.36 -1.62 15.04
C VAL A 229 -9.12 -0.76 16.04
N GLN A 230 -8.55 -0.63 17.22
CA GLN A 230 -9.00 0.26 18.29
C GLN A 230 -8.02 1.44 18.44
N LYS A 231 -8.44 2.51 19.12
CA LYS A 231 -7.58 3.68 19.35
C LYS A 231 -6.28 3.32 20.09
N GLU A 232 -6.31 2.31 20.94
CA GLU A 232 -5.17 1.80 21.70
C GLU A 232 -4.12 1.14 20.79
N ASP A 233 -4.52 0.57 19.66
CA ASP A 233 -3.55 0.03 18.69
C ASP A 233 -2.75 1.16 18.02
N ILE A 234 -3.42 2.29 17.73
CA ILE A 234 -2.79 3.48 17.13
C ILE A 234 -1.80 4.08 18.12
N ASP A 235 -2.21 4.23 19.38
CA ASP A 235 -1.40 4.72 20.51
C ASP A 235 -0.77 6.12 20.26
N LYS A 236 -1.45 6.97 19.48
CA LYS A 236 -1.02 8.35 19.19
C LYS A 236 -2.23 9.27 19.00
N LYS A 237 -2.07 10.54 19.37
CA LYS A 237 -2.98 11.61 18.95
C LYS A 237 -2.81 11.86 17.46
N ILE A 238 -3.91 11.93 16.71
CA ILE A 238 -3.88 12.11 15.26
C ILE A 238 -4.28 13.54 14.90
N GLY A 239 -3.38 14.28 14.25
CA GLY A 239 -3.64 15.63 13.76
C GLY A 239 -4.18 15.65 12.34
N LEU A 240 -3.82 14.64 11.55
CA LEU A 240 -4.16 14.57 10.13
C LEU A 240 -4.30 13.12 9.69
N VAL A 241 -5.41 12.80 9.03
CA VAL A 241 -5.57 11.53 8.31
C VAL A 241 -5.43 11.82 6.82
N ILE A 242 -4.60 11.04 6.10
CA ILE A 242 -4.54 11.07 4.63
C ILE A 242 -4.58 9.63 4.15
N THR A 243 -5.59 9.30 3.34
CA THR A 243 -5.86 7.90 3.01
C THR A 243 -6.56 7.73 1.67
N SER A 244 -6.47 6.52 1.13
CA SER A 244 -7.29 6.05 0.00
C SER A 244 -7.79 4.64 0.31
N PRO A 245 -9.03 4.49 0.78
CA PRO A 245 -9.56 3.16 1.08
C PRO A 245 -9.64 2.30 -0.20
N PRO A 246 -9.52 0.97 -0.09
CA PRO A 246 -9.85 0.08 -1.19
C PRO A 246 -11.36 0.15 -1.41
N TYR A 247 -11.78 0.70 -2.55
CA TYR A 247 -13.20 0.81 -2.89
C TYR A 247 -13.63 -0.27 -3.89
N PRO A 248 -14.93 -0.64 -3.92
CA PRO A 248 -15.39 -1.86 -4.55
C PRO A 248 -14.97 -2.03 -6.01
N ASN A 249 -14.48 -3.22 -6.36
CA ASN A 249 -14.07 -3.62 -7.71
C ASN A 249 -12.95 -2.78 -8.35
N ALA A 250 -12.18 -2.00 -7.58
CA ALA A 250 -11.08 -1.19 -8.10
C ALA A 250 -9.83 -2.03 -8.43
N TYR A 251 -9.38 -2.83 -7.46
CA TYR A 251 -8.20 -3.69 -7.55
C TYR A 251 -8.28 -4.82 -6.51
N GLU A 252 -7.68 -5.98 -6.79
CA GLU A 252 -7.74 -7.18 -5.91
C GLU A 252 -6.36 -7.42 -5.27
N TYR A 253 -6.02 -6.70 -4.20
CA TYR A 253 -4.66 -6.70 -3.65
C TYR A 253 -4.24 -8.10 -3.19
N TRP A 254 -5.13 -8.85 -2.55
CA TRP A 254 -4.88 -10.24 -2.16
C TRP A 254 -4.45 -11.11 -3.35
N LEU A 255 -5.12 -10.98 -4.50
CA LEU A 255 -4.93 -11.83 -5.68
C LEU A 255 -3.59 -11.56 -6.36
N TYR A 256 -3.24 -10.29 -6.55
CA TYR A 256 -2.01 -9.89 -7.24
C TYR A 256 -0.75 -10.10 -6.40
N HIS A 257 -0.89 -10.09 -5.06
CA HIS A 257 0.21 -10.34 -4.13
C HIS A 257 0.21 -11.76 -3.54
N LYS A 258 -0.72 -12.61 -3.98
CA LYS A 258 -0.96 -13.97 -3.47
C LYS A 258 0.28 -14.84 -3.37
N TYR A 259 1.09 -14.90 -4.43
CA TYR A 259 2.33 -15.71 -4.42
C TYR A 259 3.46 -15.06 -3.64
N ARG A 260 3.48 -13.72 -3.49
CA ARG A 260 4.42 -13.06 -2.58
C ARG A 260 4.10 -13.45 -1.13
N MET A 261 2.82 -13.48 -0.76
CA MET A 261 2.35 -13.91 0.56
C MET A 261 2.73 -15.36 0.86
N TRP A 262 2.36 -16.31 0.00
CA TRP A 262 2.71 -17.72 0.22
C TRP A 262 4.21 -17.96 0.34
N TRP A 263 5.03 -17.34 -0.52
CA TRP A 263 6.48 -17.49 -0.43
C TRP A 263 7.04 -16.93 0.89
N LEU A 264 6.50 -15.84 1.40
CA LEU A 264 6.94 -15.27 2.67
C LEU A 264 6.25 -15.88 3.91
N GLY A 265 5.47 -16.95 3.74
CA GLY A 265 4.84 -17.68 4.85
C GLY A 265 3.55 -17.06 5.37
N TYR A 266 2.92 -16.16 4.61
CA TYR A 266 1.61 -15.57 4.94
C TYR A 266 0.47 -16.33 4.26
N ASP A 267 -0.73 -16.27 4.84
CA ASP A 267 -1.94 -16.83 4.24
C ASP A 267 -2.71 -15.76 3.42
N PRO A 268 -2.69 -15.83 2.08
CA PRO A 268 -3.45 -14.89 1.27
C PRO A 268 -4.96 -15.14 1.28
N LEU A 269 -5.44 -16.29 1.76
CA LEU A 269 -6.87 -16.57 1.87
C LEU A 269 -7.49 -15.82 3.05
N ASP A 270 -6.74 -15.68 4.14
CA ASP A 270 -7.12 -14.83 5.28
C ASP A 270 -7.24 -13.36 4.85
N VAL A 271 -6.25 -12.85 4.11
CA VAL A 271 -6.30 -11.48 3.53
C VAL A 271 -7.49 -11.35 2.59
N ARG A 272 -7.75 -12.34 1.73
CA ARG A 272 -8.91 -12.31 0.82
C ARG A 272 -10.22 -12.15 1.59
N GLU A 273 -10.40 -12.88 2.69
CA GLU A 273 -11.67 -12.89 3.44
C GLU A 273 -11.97 -11.54 4.09
N HIS A 274 -10.94 -10.84 4.55
CA HIS A 274 -11.09 -9.57 5.27
C HIS A 274 -10.87 -8.32 4.38
N GLU A 275 -10.42 -8.48 3.13
CA GLU A 275 -10.14 -7.35 2.24
C GLU A 275 -11.43 -6.59 1.86
N ILE A 276 -11.51 -5.34 2.29
CA ILE A 276 -12.55 -4.39 1.89
C ILE A 276 -12.47 -4.16 0.38
N GLY A 277 -13.63 -4.17 -0.29
CA GLY A 277 -13.72 -3.86 -1.72
C GLY A 277 -13.29 -5.00 -2.66
N ALA A 278 -12.82 -6.13 -2.14
CA ALA A 278 -12.37 -7.27 -2.94
C ALA A 278 -13.49 -7.82 -3.84
N ARG A 279 -13.21 -7.97 -5.13
CA ARG A 279 -14.16 -8.43 -6.16
C ARG A 279 -14.93 -9.71 -5.80
N PRO A 280 -14.32 -10.76 -5.20
CA PRO A 280 -15.04 -11.99 -4.83
C PRO A 280 -16.20 -11.75 -3.86
N HIS A 281 -16.17 -10.66 -3.08
CA HIS A 281 -17.23 -10.31 -2.13
C HIS A 281 -18.48 -9.77 -2.84
N TYR A 282 -18.33 -9.11 -3.98
CA TYR A 282 -19.42 -8.47 -4.72
C TYR A 282 -20.03 -9.34 -5.84
N GLN A 283 -19.30 -10.36 -6.32
CA GLN A 283 -19.73 -11.20 -7.45
C GLN A 283 -20.67 -12.35 -7.09
N LYS A 284 -20.81 -12.70 -5.80
CA LYS A 284 -21.72 -13.76 -5.35
C LYS A 284 -23.18 -13.31 -5.52
N LYS A 285 -24.12 -14.26 -5.70
CA LYS A 285 -25.57 -13.98 -5.81
C LYS A 285 -26.10 -13.15 -4.64
N ASN A 286 -25.63 -13.45 -3.42
CA ASN A 286 -25.88 -12.68 -2.20
C ASN A 286 -24.61 -11.93 -1.74
N GLY A 287 -23.81 -11.44 -2.68
CA GLY A 287 -22.59 -10.68 -2.41
C GLY A 287 -22.87 -9.26 -1.90
N GLN A 288 -21.82 -8.65 -1.38
CA GLN A 288 -21.79 -7.30 -0.82
C GLN A 288 -22.40 -6.25 -1.77
N THR A 289 -22.82 -5.16 -1.16
CA THR A 289 -23.47 -3.99 -1.77
C THR A 289 -22.76 -2.71 -1.34
N GLU A 290 -23.15 -1.58 -1.93
CA GLU A 290 -22.75 -0.25 -1.49
C GLU A 290 -23.02 -0.01 0.00
N MET A 291 -24.06 -0.62 0.56
CA MET A 291 -24.37 -0.51 1.99
C MET A 291 -23.37 -1.27 2.88
N ASP A 292 -22.76 -2.33 2.38
CA ASP A 292 -21.71 -3.03 3.12
C ASP A 292 -20.44 -2.18 3.15
N PHE A 293 -20.06 -1.59 2.02
CA PHE A 293 -18.97 -0.62 1.96
C PHE A 293 -19.24 0.60 2.86
N TYR A 294 -20.47 1.12 2.85
CA TYR A 294 -20.90 2.20 3.74
C TYR A 294 -20.68 1.84 5.21
N ARG A 295 -21.14 0.66 5.65
CA ARG A 295 -20.96 0.21 7.05
C ARG A 295 -19.48 0.06 7.42
N GLN A 296 -18.68 -0.50 6.52
CA GLN A 296 -17.24 -0.65 6.72
C GLN A 296 -16.56 0.72 6.90
N MET A 297 -16.85 1.68 6.01
CA MET A 297 -16.30 3.03 6.12
C MET A 297 -16.84 3.79 7.34
N ASN A 298 -18.10 3.56 7.73
CA ASN A 298 -18.65 4.11 8.97
C ASN A 298 -17.86 3.63 10.20
N THR A 299 -17.50 2.34 10.28
CA THR A 299 -16.63 1.82 11.35
C THR A 299 -15.28 2.54 11.39
N VAL A 300 -14.67 2.78 10.22
CA VAL A 300 -13.39 3.50 10.13
C VAL A 300 -13.53 4.96 10.59
N PHE A 301 -14.62 5.64 10.23
CA PHE A 301 -14.86 7.01 10.69
C PHE A 301 -15.18 7.10 12.18
N LEU A 302 -15.77 6.07 12.79
CA LEU A 302 -15.91 6.00 14.25
C LEU A 302 -14.54 5.95 14.93
N LEU A 303 -13.60 5.16 14.39
CA LEU A 303 -12.21 5.16 14.86
C LEU A 303 -11.56 6.56 14.70
N PHE A 304 -11.77 7.23 13.57
CA PHE A 304 -11.28 8.61 13.40
C PHE A 304 -11.86 9.56 14.45
N ASN A 305 -13.14 9.42 14.78
CA ASN A 305 -13.76 10.24 15.81
C ASN A 305 -13.12 10.04 17.18
N GLU A 306 -12.59 8.86 17.47
CA GLU A 306 -11.89 8.58 18.72
C GLU A 306 -10.45 9.09 18.76
N CYS A 307 -9.72 9.06 17.63
CA CYS A 307 -8.27 9.30 17.62
C CYS A 307 -7.85 10.67 17.05
N VAL A 308 -8.68 11.30 16.20
CA VAL A 308 -8.39 12.62 15.63
C VAL A 308 -8.63 13.71 16.68
N ILE A 309 -7.68 14.61 16.82
CA ILE A 309 -7.77 15.74 17.76
C ILE A 309 -8.73 16.82 17.24
N ARG A 310 -9.24 17.65 18.15
CA ARG A 310 -10.01 18.84 17.77
C ARG A 310 -9.17 19.77 16.93
N GLY A 311 -9.72 20.25 15.82
CA GLY A 311 -9.02 21.04 14.81
C GLY A 311 -8.25 20.21 13.78
N GLY A 312 -8.11 18.90 13.99
CA GLY A 312 -7.46 17.99 13.04
C GLY A 312 -8.32 17.72 11.79
N HIS A 313 -7.68 17.19 10.76
CA HIS A 313 -8.31 16.99 9.44
C HIS A 313 -8.30 15.53 8.99
N ILE A 314 -9.25 15.19 8.13
CA ILE A 314 -9.35 13.89 7.48
C ILE A 314 -9.43 14.11 5.97
N CYS A 315 -8.47 13.56 5.24
CA CYS A 315 -8.38 13.65 3.79
C CYS A 315 -8.56 12.27 3.18
N VAL A 316 -9.67 12.06 2.46
CA VAL A 316 -10.00 10.79 1.82
C VAL A 316 -9.95 10.95 0.31
N VAL A 317 -9.01 10.26 -0.33
CA VAL A 317 -8.93 10.14 -1.80
C VAL A 317 -9.80 8.96 -2.21
N ILE A 318 -10.82 9.19 -3.03
CA ILE A 318 -11.76 8.14 -3.41
C ILE A 318 -12.30 8.33 -4.82
N GLY A 319 -12.25 7.25 -5.61
CA GLY A 319 -12.84 7.18 -6.94
C GLY A 319 -14.26 6.65 -6.93
N ARG A 320 -14.91 6.68 -8.10
CA ARG A 320 -16.19 5.98 -8.31
C ARG A 320 -15.97 4.46 -8.42
N SER A 321 -16.96 3.68 -8.00
CA SER A 321 -16.98 2.22 -8.15
C SER A 321 -18.15 1.78 -9.02
N VAL A 322 -18.08 0.55 -9.54
CA VAL A 322 -19.21 -0.08 -10.21
C VAL A 322 -19.57 -1.33 -9.42
N ILE A 323 -20.79 -1.40 -8.90
CA ILE A 323 -21.31 -2.53 -8.15
C ILE A 323 -22.53 -3.06 -8.89
N LYS A 324 -22.49 -4.34 -9.29
CA LYS A 324 -23.59 -5.01 -10.02
C LYS A 324 -24.10 -4.25 -11.25
N GLY A 325 -23.21 -3.50 -11.92
CA GLY A 325 -23.53 -2.70 -13.11
C GLY A 325 -24.02 -1.28 -12.83
N CYS A 326 -24.22 -0.92 -11.55
CA CYS A 326 -24.57 0.43 -11.12
C CYS A 326 -23.30 1.20 -10.74
N GLU A 327 -23.18 2.43 -11.21
CA GLU A 327 -22.14 3.35 -10.77
C GLU A 327 -22.49 3.88 -9.38
N ILE A 328 -21.52 3.82 -8.46
CA ILE A 328 -21.67 4.27 -7.07
C ILE A 328 -20.75 5.47 -6.86
N ASN A 329 -21.33 6.57 -6.38
CA ASN A 329 -20.59 7.74 -5.99
C ASN A 329 -20.05 7.56 -4.56
N ASN A 330 -18.87 6.98 -4.43
CA ASN A 330 -18.29 6.74 -3.12
C ASN A 330 -17.96 8.04 -2.37
N ALA A 331 -17.76 9.17 -3.07
CA ALA A 331 -17.51 10.46 -2.42
C ALA A 331 -18.74 10.94 -1.64
N GLU A 332 -19.95 10.79 -2.21
CA GLU A 332 -21.21 11.09 -1.51
C GLU A 332 -21.41 10.19 -0.28
N LEU A 333 -21.09 8.90 -0.40
CA LEU A 333 -21.17 7.97 0.74
C LEU A 333 -20.24 8.39 1.89
N ILE A 334 -18.98 8.72 1.57
CA ILE A 334 -18.00 9.16 2.57
C ILE A 334 -18.40 10.52 3.18
N GLN A 335 -18.93 11.45 2.38
CA GLN A 335 -19.45 12.72 2.87
C GLN A 335 -20.58 12.51 3.88
N ASP A 336 -21.59 11.72 3.53
CA ASP A 336 -22.72 11.43 4.42
C ASP A 336 -22.27 10.76 5.74
N ILE A 337 -21.31 9.83 5.69
CA ILE A 337 -20.72 9.20 6.88
C ILE A 337 -20.03 10.25 7.76
N GLY A 338 -19.16 11.08 7.17
CA GLY A 338 -18.41 12.10 7.89
C GLY A 338 -19.33 13.09 8.61
N GLU A 339 -20.33 13.61 7.91
CA GLU A 339 -21.29 14.57 8.45
C GLU A 339 -22.15 13.96 9.58
N LYS A 340 -22.61 12.71 9.42
CA LYS A 340 -23.40 12.01 10.45
C LYS A 340 -22.63 11.75 11.74
N ILE A 341 -21.34 11.49 11.64
CA ILE A 341 -20.47 11.28 12.81
C ILE A 341 -20.13 12.62 13.49
N GLY A 342 -20.22 13.74 12.75
CA GLY A 342 -20.03 15.09 13.28
C GLY A 342 -18.79 15.80 12.75
N PHE A 343 -18.16 15.29 11.69
CA PHE A 343 -17.11 15.99 10.97
C PHE A 343 -17.70 17.02 10.01
N VAL A 344 -17.00 18.13 9.82
CA VAL A 344 -17.40 19.21 8.89
C VAL A 344 -16.64 19.04 7.59
N LEU A 345 -17.34 18.86 6.47
CA LEU A 345 -16.71 18.89 5.14
C LEU A 345 -16.28 20.33 4.84
N VAL A 346 -14.99 20.55 4.56
CA VAL A 346 -14.42 21.88 4.27
C VAL A 346 -14.04 22.05 2.80
N ALA A 347 -13.71 20.95 2.12
CA ALA A 347 -13.44 20.96 0.68
C ALA A 347 -13.76 19.62 0.01
N ASN A 348 -14.16 19.69 -1.26
CA ASN A 348 -14.22 18.55 -2.18
C ASN A 348 -13.46 18.92 -3.46
N ILE A 349 -12.38 18.19 -3.72
CA ILE A 349 -11.50 18.41 -4.88
C ILE A 349 -11.72 17.26 -5.86
N GLU A 350 -12.32 17.50 -7.02
CA GLU A 350 -12.38 16.53 -8.13
C GLU A 350 -11.16 16.70 -9.04
N ARG A 351 -10.39 15.62 -9.23
CA ARG A 351 -9.15 15.62 -10.04
C ARG A 351 -9.18 14.56 -11.11
N ASN A 352 -8.41 14.75 -12.17
CA ASN A 352 -8.18 13.76 -13.21
C ASN A 352 -7.02 12.81 -12.84
N ILE A 353 -7.21 11.53 -13.11
CA ILE A 353 -6.16 10.52 -12.98
C ILE A 353 -5.44 10.41 -14.33
N SER A 354 -4.15 10.74 -14.35
CA SER A 354 -3.33 10.64 -15.57
C SER A 354 -3.28 9.21 -16.11
N ALA A 355 -3.67 9.04 -17.38
CA ALA A 355 -3.77 7.74 -18.04
C ALA A 355 -2.41 7.02 -18.26
N THR A 356 -1.30 7.74 -18.19
CA THR A 356 0.06 7.16 -18.32
C THR A 356 0.53 6.46 -17.04
N LYS A 357 -0.15 6.67 -15.90
CA LYS A 357 0.17 6.02 -14.63
C LYS A 357 -0.57 4.68 -14.58
N LYS A 358 0.14 3.60 -14.94
CA LYS A 358 -0.31 2.19 -15.08
C LYS A 358 -0.93 1.55 -13.80
N SER A 359 -1.24 2.31 -12.77
CA SER A 359 -1.72 1.82 -11.48
C SER A 359 -3.16 1.30 -11.49
N PHE A 360 -3.96 1.61 -12.51
CA PHE A 360 -5.34 1.16 -12.64
C PHE A 360 -5.54 0.24 -13.85
N ASN A 361 -6.29 -0.84 -13.63
CA ASN A 361 -6.55 -1.86 -14.65
C ASN A 361 -7.51 -1.32 -15.71
N LEU A 362 -6.98 -1.03 -16.91
CA LEU A 362 -7.67 -0.36 -18.03
C LEU A 362 -8.93 -1.09 -18.55
N LYS A 363 -9.15 -2.36 -18.17
CA LYS A 363 -10.30 -3.15 -18.64
C LYS A 363 -11.53 -3.11 -17.75
N TYR A 364 -11.40 -2.76 -16.46
CA TYR A 364 -12.51 -2.84 -15.49
C TYR A 364 -12.77 -1.54 -14.71
N GLY A 365 -11.86 -0.58 -14.73
CA GLY A 365 -12.08 0.76 -14.16
C GLY A 365 -11.80 1.84 -15.19
N LYS A 366 -12.85 2.42 -15.80
CA LYS A 366 -12.76 3.72 -16.49
C LYS A 366 -12.74 4.87 -15.47
N ILE A 367 -12.04 4.70 -14.36
CA ILE A 367 -11.96 5.73 -13.32
C ILE A 367 -10.97 6.77 -13.84
N LYS A 368 -11.53 7.80 -14.47
CA LYS A 368 -10.76 8.94 -14.98
C LYS A 368 -10.65 10.06 -13.95
N LYS A 369 -11.49 10.01 -12.92
CA LYS A 369 -11.62 11.03 -11.90
C LYS A 369 -11.72 10.40 -10.52
N GLU A 370 -11.18 11.10 -9.54
CA GLU A 370 -11.33 10.81 -8.12
C GLU A 370 -11.55 12.12 -7.36
N ASN A 371 -12.10 12.00 -6.16
CA ASN A 371 -12.33 13.11 -5.25
C ASN A 371 -11.34 13.04 -4.09
N ILE A 372 -10.88 14.20 -3.63
CA ILE A 372 -10.21 14.36 -2.34
C ILE A 372 -11.18 15.12 -1.45
N LEU A 373 -11.80 14.40 -0.52
CA LEU A 373 -12.68 14.98 0.49
C LEU A 373 -11.83 15.42 1.68
N VAL A 374 -11.98 16.66 2.11
CA VAL A 374 -11.29 17.20 3.28
C VAL A 374 -12.33 17.54 4.33
N PHE A 375 -12.22 16.90 5.49
CA PHE A 375 -13.04 17.17 6.67
C PHE A 375 -12.21 17.79 7.79
N ARG A 376 -12.87 18.55 8.66
CA ARG A 376 -12.32 19.06 9.93
C ARG A 376 -13.12 18.51 11.11
N LYS A 377 -12.43 18.22 12.22
CA LYS A 377 -13.06 17.88 13.49
C LYS A 377 -13.22 19.12 14.37
N ASP A 378 -14.45 19.61 14.54
CA ASP A 378 -14.70 20.85 15.30
C ASP A 378 -14.86 20.62 16.81
N ARG A 379 -15.29 19.42 17.20
CA ARG A 379 -15.63 19.05 18.58
C ARG A 379 -14.92 17.77 19.00
#